data_AF-A0A2M9FZ69-F1
#
_entry.id   AF-A0A2M9FZ69-F1
#
_cell.length_a   1.000
_cell.length_b   1.000
_cell.length_c   1.000
_cell.angle_alpha   90.00
_cell.angle_beta   90.00
_cell.angle_gamma   90.00
#
_symmetry.space_group_name_H-M   'P 1'
#
loop_
_entity.id
_entity.type
_entity.pdbx_description
1 polymer ?
#
loop_
_entity_poly.entity_id
_entity_poly.type
_entity_poly.pdbx_seq_one_letter_code
_entity_poly.pdbx_strand_id
1 'polypeptide(L)'
;MANGPKKNQSGGERRQGPSGPRRTSTGARHGSPGARGRGRGDDLIVPKDALTVWRDDGLTQFKFAVIEVDETRSNQKLEAVARARAEPVEAALTYAYLLDRPQSTIWWREWAGYELEDELLAAAVLARPAIRAKLDAFDPKDNEWGIEDIEDYRDVLVHAHHEEIDEADIRNGFRRWLQTLPPDARRLLAKDLKAWRRPK
;
A
#
# COMPACT_ATOMS: atom_id res chain seq x y z
N MET A 1 52.07 -44.89 -4.60
CA MET A 1 52.94 -45.82 -3.81
C MET A 1 53.98 -44.94 -3.13
N ALA A 2 54.26 -44.92 -1.83
CA ALA A 2 53.93 -45.78 -0.70
C ALA A 2 53.94 -44.96 0.61
N ASN A 3 53.49 -45.60 1.70
CA ASN A 3 53.14 -45.09 3.02
C ASN A 3 54.30 -44.64 3.94
N GLY A 4 54.02 -43.62 4.77
CA GLY A 4 54.27 -43.54 6.23
C GLY A 4 55.71 -43.35 6.74
N PRO A 5 55.96 -43.21 8.07
CA PRO A 5 55.02 -43.27 9.21
C PRO A 5 55.24 -42.28 10.41
N LYS A 6 54.18 -42.15 11.25
CA LYS A 6 54.08 -42.21 12.74
C LYS A 6 54.87 -41.32 13.74
N LYS A 7 54.06 -40.83 14.72
CA LYS A 7 54.24 -40.79 16.21
C LYS A 7 55.25 -39.76 16.78
N ASN A 8 55.15 -39.20 17.99
CA ASN A 8 54.22 -39.27 19.14
C ASN A 8 54.62 -38.16 20.15
N GLN A 9 53.69 -37.80 21.07
CA GLN A 9 53.91 -37.35 22.47
C GLN A 9 54.57 -35.97 22.67
N SER A 10 54.27 -35.15 23.69
CA SER A 10 53.49 -35.24 24.94
C SER A 10 53.49 -33.80 25.52
N GLY A 11 52.37 -33.29 26.03
CA GLY A 11 52.19 -33.15 27.48
C GLY A 11 52.08 -31.67 27.89
N GLY A 12 51.12 -31.35 28.77
CA GLY A 12 51.02 -30.01 29.36
C GLY A 12 49.60 -29.59 29.75
N GLU A 13 48.98 -30.28 30.70
CA GLU A 13 47.85 -29.73 31.45
C GLU A 13 48.30 -28.49 32.24
N ARG A 14 47.59 -27.36 32.10
CA ARG A 14 47.33 -26.46 33.23
C ARG A 14 45.90 -25.92 33.17
N ARG A 15 45.17 -26.29 34.22
CA ARG A 15 43.85 -25.83 34.61
C ARG A 15 43.85 -24.32 34.90
N GLN A 16 42.87 -23.59 34.36
CA GLN A 16 42.14 -22.53 35.08
C GLN A 16 40.68 -22.55 34.60
N GLY A 17 39.76 -22.88 35.51
CA GLY A 17 38.33 -22.68 35.33
C GLY A 17 37.92 -21.23 35.67
N PRO A 18 36.63 -20.96 35.90
CA PRO A 18 35.76 -20.36 34.89
C PRO A 18 35.40 -18.91 35.24
N SER A 19 35.27 -18.04 34.23
CA SER A 19 34.63 -16.73 34.38
C SER A 19 33.32 -16.71 33.61
N GLY A 20 32.21 -16.85 34.35
CA GLY A 20 30.86 -16.76 33.81
C GLY A 20 30.53 -15.35 33.29
N PRO A 21 29.52 -15.21 32.42
CA PRO A 21 29.09 -13.91 31.91
C PRO A 21 28.40 -13.09 33.01
N ARG A 22 28.96 -11.91 33.22
CA ARG A 22 28.58 -10.91 34.22
C ARG A 22 27.25 -10.26 33.80
N ARG A 23 26.17 -10.54 34.54
CA ARG A 23 24.94 -9.73 34.54
C ARG A 23 25.24 -8.37 35.16
N THR A 24 25.22 -7.31 34.37
CA THR A 24 25.14 -5.93 34.86
C THR A 24 23.74 -5.40 34.64
N SER A 25 22.94 -5.46 35.71
CA SER A 25 21.80 -4.59 35.93
C SER A 25 22.29 -3.21 36.36
N THR A 26 22.07 -2.19 35.54
CA THR A 26 22.12 -0.78 35.98
C THR A 26 20.96 -0.04 35.35
N GLY A 27 20.20 0.63 36.22
CA GLY A 27 18.84 1.07 35.98
C GLY A 27 18.70 2.18 34.94
N ALA A 28 17.71 2.01 34.07
CA ALA A 28 17.16 3.06 33.25
C ALA A 28 16.13 3.86 34.07
N ARG A 29 16.55 5.01 34.62
CA ARG A 29 15.64 6.12 34.92
C ARG A 29 16.32 7.45 34.59
N HIS A 30 15.49 8.31 33.99
CA HIS A 30 15.65 9.72 33.70
C HIS A 30 16.46 10.15 32.48
N GLY A 31 15.68 10.58 31.48
CA GLY A 31 16.12 11.49 30.45
C GLY A 31 15.12 11.58 29.31
N SER A 32 13.85 11.93 29.57
CA SER A 32 12.94 12.36 28.52
C SER A 32 13.57 13.56 27.80
N PRO A 33 13.98 13.46 26.53
CA PRO A 33 14.36 14.63 25.77
C PRO A 33 13.08 15.38 25.44
N GLY A 34 13.09 16.67 25.74
CA GLY A 34 11.94 17.54 25.78
C GLY A 34 10.97 17.37 24.61
N ALA A 35 9.70 17.22 24.98
CA ALA A 35 8.56 17.63 24.18
C ALA A 35 8.71 19.11 23.81
N ARG A 36 9.39 19.38 22.69
CA ARG A 36 9.39 20.66 22.00
C ARG A 36 9.28 20.40 20.50
N GLY A 37 8.04 20.26 20.09
CA GLY A 37 7.63 20.19 18.70
C GLY A 37 6.12 20.06 18.66
N ARG A 38 5.40 21.15 18.94
CA ARG A 38 4.02 21.32 18.49
C ARG A 38 4.04 21.33 16.96
N GLY A 39 4.11 20.15 16.35
CA GLY A 39 3.80 19.93 14.95
C GLY A 39 2.29 19.95 14.78
N ARG A 40 1.73 21.16 14.79
CA ARG A 40 0.34 21.41 14.42
C ARG A 40 0.24 21.18 12.92
N GLY A 41 -0.37 20.06 12.50
CA GLY A 41 -1.06 20.00 11.21
C GLY A 41 -0.24 19.74 9.95
N ASP A 42 0.86 18.98 10.01
CA ASP A 42 1.24 18.17 8.83
C ASP A 42 0.40 16.88 8.87
N ASP A 43 -0.93 17.05 8.82
CA ASP A 43 -1.73 16.07 8.11
C ASP A 43 -1.12 16.07 6.71
N LEU A 44 -0.36 15.02 6.41
CA LEU A 44 0.13 14.76 5.08
C LEU A 44 -1.13 14.49 4.25
N ILE A 45 -1.73 15.58 3.77
CA ILE A 45 -2.95 15.59 2.98
C ILE A 45 -2.56 14.90 1.69
N VAL A 46 -3.08 13.69 1.50
CA VAL A 46 -3.03 13.04 0.20
C VAL A 46 -3.72 13.98 -0.78
N PRO A 47 -3.02 14.46 -1.82
CA PRO A 47 -3.56 15.48 -2.70
C PRO A 47 -4.85 15.02 -3.37
N LYS A 48 -5.82 15.92 -3.56
CA LYS A 48 -7.10 15.57 -4.21
C LYS A 48 -6.93 15.08 -5.64
N ASP A 49 -5.88 15.53 -6.30
CA ASP A 49 -5.46 15.13 -7.64
C ASP A 49 -4.70 13.80 -7.64
N ALA A 50 -4.48 13.14 -6.49
CA ALA A 50 -4.00 11.75 -6.43
C ALA A 50 -4.94 10.79 -7.15
N LEU A 51 -6.21 11.15 -7.30
CA LEU A 51 -7.23 10.37 -7.99
C LEU A 51 -7.67 11.09 -9.26
N THR A 52 -7.44 10.45 -10.41
CA THR A 52 -8.00 10.86 -11.70
C THR A 52 -9.27 10.05 -11.93
N VAL A 53 -10.39 10.72 -12.16
CA VAL A 53 -11.71 10.09 -12.38
C VAL A 53 -12.27 10.64 -13.69
N TRP A 54 -12.85 9.79 -14.52
CA TRP A 54 -13.50 10.19 -15.76
C TRP A 54 -14.69 9.26 -16.06
N ARG A 55 -15.46 9.57 -17.10
CA ARG A 55 -16.50 8.68 -17.62
C ARG A 55 -16.09 8.12 -18.97
N ASP A 56 -16.32 6.84 -19.15
CA ASP A 56 -16.06 6.10 -20.38
C ASP A 56 -17.18 5.07 -20.60
N ASP A 57 -17.81 5.09 -21.78
CA ASP A 57 -18.94 4.23 -22.13
C ASP A 57 -20.05 4.11 -21.05
N GLY A 58 -20.35 5.24 -20.40
CA GLY A 58 -21.40 5.32 -19.36
C GLY A 58 -20.97 4.84 -17.97
N LEU A 59 -19.76 4.29 -17.83
CA LEU A 59 -19.17 3.85 -16.57
C LEU A 59 -18.22 4.92 -16.01
N THR A 60 -18.18 5.01 -14.68
CA THR A 60 -17.21 5.87 -13.99
C THR A 60 -15.90 5.10 -13.81
N GLN A 61 -14.82 5.63 -14.38
CA GLN A 61 -13.49 5.05 -14.36
C GLN A 61 -12.56 5.89 -13.47
N PHE A 62 -11.55 5.26 -12.87
CA PHE A 62 -10.56 5.99 -12.09
C PHE A 62 -9.16 5.38 -12.18
N LYS A 63 -8.14 6.20 -11.89
CA LYS A 63 -6.75 5.78 -11.72
C LYS A 63 -6.13 6.52 -10.55
N PHE A 64 -5.29 5.82 -9.80
CA PHE A 64 -4.58 6.38 -8.66
C PHE A 64 -3.11 6.70 -8.98
N ALA A 65 -2.67 7.88 -8.56
CA ALA A 65 -1.30 8.37 -8.77
C ALA A 65 -0.88 8.43 -10.25
N VAL A 66 -1.76 8.89 -11.14
CA VAL A 66 -1.42 9.00 -12.57
C VAL A 66 -0.26 9.97 -12.79
N ILE A 67 0.69 9.56 -13.63
CA ILE A 67 1.68 10.42 -14.24
C ILE A 67 1.70 10.21 -15.75
N GLU A 68 2.01 11.28 -16.47
CA GLU A 68 2.28 11.24 -17.90
C GLU A 68 3.79 11.04 -18.13
N VAL A 69 4.11 10.27 -19.15
CA VAL A 69 5.49 10.06 -19.61
C VAL A 69 5.54 10.15 -21.12
N ASP A 70 6.69 10.55 -21.65
CA ASP A 70 6.87 10.62 -23.11
C ASP A 70 6.69 9.25 -23.75
N GLU A 71 5.95 9.21 -24.85
CA GLU A 71 5.67 7.99 -25.60
C GLU A 71 6.98 7.42 -26.18
N THR A 72 7.30 6.18 -25.80
CA THR A 72 8.57 5.52 -26.12
C THR A 72 8.45 4.53 -27.29
N ARG A 73 7.24 4.31 -27.82
CA ARG A 73 6.93 3.32 -28.87
C ARG A 73 7.35 1.88 -28.51
N SER A 74 7.55 1.58 -27.23
CA SER A 74 8.08 0.32 -26.74
C SER A 74 7.65 0.04 -25.31
N ASN A 75 6.89 -1.03 -25.09
CA ASN A 75 6.45 -1.44 -23.75
C ASN A 75 7.62 -1.66 -22.79
N GLN A 76 8.74 -2.21 -23.27
CA GLN A 76 9.94 -2.42 -22.45
C GLN A 76 10.53 -1.10 -21.95
N LYS A 77 10.53 -0.06 -22.78
CA LYS A 77 11.02 1.27 -22.39
C LYS A 77 10.05 1.96 -21.42
N LEU A 78 8.74 1.85 -21.68
CA LEU A 78 7.71 2.38 -20.78
C LEU A 78 7.78 1.73 -19.40
N GLU A 79 7.93 0.40 -19.35
CA GLU A 79 8.14 -0.35 -18.11
C GLU A 79 9.42 0.07 -17.40
N ALA A 80 10.54 0.26 -18.12
CA ALA A 80 11.79 0.73 -17.53
C ALA A 80 11.64 2.12 -16.90
N VAL A 81 10.93 3.04 -17.56
CA VAL A 81 10.62 4.38 -17.02
C VAL A 81 9.73 4.27 -15.77
N ALA A 82 8.70 3.42 -15.82
CA ALA A 82 7.80 3.17 -14.69
C ALA A 82 8.57 2.65 -13.46
N ARG A 83 9.39 1.61 -13.65
CA ARG A 83 10.22 1.01 -12.61
C ARG A 83 11.25 1.99 -12.06
N ALA A 84 11.93 2.75 -12.92
CA ALA A 84 12.89 3.76 -12.47
C ALA A 84 12.23 4.85 -11.62
N ARG A 85 10.97 5.20 -11.88
CA ARG A 85 10.21 6.15 -11.04
C ARG A 85 9.69 5.51 -9.76
N ALA A 86 9.38 4.21 -9.77
CA ALA A 86 8.92 3.46 -8.60
C ALA A 86 10.05 2.89 -7.75
N GLU A 87 11.33 3.00 -8.13
CA GLU A 87 12.46 2.54 -7.31
C GLU A 87 12.38 2.91 -5.81
N PRO A 88 11.90 4.12 -5.41
CA PRO A 88 11.75 4.45 -4.00
C PRO A 88 10.41 4.02 -3.36
N VAL A 89 9.52 3.36 -4.09
CA VAL A 89 8.13 3.04 -3.70
C VAL A 89 7.84 1.56 -3.84
N GLU A 90 7.26 0.95 -2.80
CA GLU A 90 6.78 -0.44 -2.85
C GLU A 90 5.36 -0.47 -3.45
N ALA A 91 5.27 -0.43 -4.78
CA ALA A 91 4.01 -0.41 -5.54
C ALA A 91 4.07 -1.29 -6.80
N ALA A 92 2.96 -1.98 -7.09
CA ALA A 92 2.74 -2.58 -8.40
C ALA A 92 2.19 -1.53 -9.35
N LEU A 93 2.73 -1.48 -10.57
CA LEU A 93 2.43 -0.44 -11.55
C LEU A 93 1.62 -0.99 -12.72
N THR A 94 0.70 -0.18 -13.22
CA THR A 94 0.05 -0.40 -14.53
C THR A 94 0.37 0.76 -15.46
N TYR A 95 0.45 0.47 -16.75
CA TYR A 95 0.76 1.45 -17.79
C TYR A 95 -0.14 1.26 -19.01
N ALA A 96 -0.54 2.37 -19.63
CA ALA A 96 -1.32 2.39 -20.86
C ALA A 96 -0.50 3.07 -21.95
N TYR A 97 -0.28 2.30 -23.02
CA TYR A 97 0.40 2.70 -24.23
C TYR A 97 -0.61 3.29 -25.22
N LEU A 98 -0.38 4.52 -25.68
CA LEU A 98 -1.29 5.22 -26.60
C LEU A 98 -0.54 5.52 -27.90
N LEU A 99 -0.66 4.62 -28.88
CA LEU A 99 0.03 4.68 -30.18
C LEU A 99 -0.15 6.00 -30.94
N ASP A 100 -1.28 6.67 -30.70
CA ASP A 100 -1.74 7.87 -31.36
C ASP A 100 -1.41 9.16 -30.60
N ARG A 101 -0.80 9.07 -29.41
CA ARG A 101 -0.47 10.23 -28.56
C ARG A 101 1.03 10.34 -28.29
N PRO A 102 1.55 11.56 -28.11
CA PRO A 102 2.95 11.76 -27.76
C PRO A 102 3.26 11.38 -26.30
N GLN A 103 2.24 11.06 -25.50
CA GLN A 103 2.37 10.74 -24.08
C GLN A 103 1.62 9.45 -23.73
N SER A 104 2.24 8.62 -22.91
CA SER A 104 1.64 7.46 -22.24
C SER A 104 1.30 7.80 -20.79
N THR A 105 0.49 6.95 -20.13
CA THR A 105 0.19 7.11 -18.70
C THR A 105 0.65 5.91 -17.88
N ILE A 106 1.14 6.18 -16.69
CA ILE A 106 1.51 5.16 -15.68
C ILE A 106 0.78 5.51 -14.39
N TRP A 107 0.28 4.51 -13.68
CA TRP A 107 -0.42 4.67 -12.40
C TRP A 107 -0.19 3.47 -11.50
N TRP A 108 -0.58 3.60 -10.23
CA TRP A 108 -0.42 2.51 -9.26
C TRP A 108 -1.63 1.58 -9.32
N ARG A 109 -1.37 0.27 -9.35
CA ARG A 109 -2.37 -0.78 -9.17
C ARG A 109 -2.42 -1.23 -7.72
N GLU A 110 -1.24 -1.43 -7.13
CA GLU A 110 -1.10 -1.79 -5.72
C GLU A 110 -0.11 -0.86 -5.05
N TRP A 111 -0.30 -0.60 -3.77
CA TRP A 111 0.67 0.14 -2.95
C TRP A 111 0.75 -0.48 -1.57
N ALA A 112 1.95 -0.86 -1.12
CA ALA A 112 2.20 -1.44 0.21
C ALA A 112 1.28 -2.63 0.57
N GLY A 113 0.90 -3.44 -0.43
CA GLY A 113 0.01 -4.60 -0.28
C GLY A 113 -1.50 -4.29 -0.38
N TYR A 114 -1.88 -3.03 -0.58
CA TYR A 114 -3.26 -2.64 -0.85
C TYR A 114 -3.57 -2.71 -2.34
N GLU A 115 -4.65 -3.39 -2.74
CA GLU A 115 -5.14 -3.48 -4.11
C GLU A 115 -6.01 -2.26 -4.42
N LEU A 116 -5.40 -1.22 -4.98
CA LEU A 116 -6.01 0.12 -5.02
C LEU A 116 -7.27 0.17 -5.89
N GLU A 117 -7.37 -0.64 -6.93
CA GLU A 117 -8.56 -0.68 -7.78
C GLU A 117 -9.74 -1.25 -7.01
N ASP A 118 -9.58 -2.45 -6.44
CA ASP A 118 -10.64 -3.17 -5.74
C ASP A 118 -11.01 -2.47 -4.42
N GLU A 119 -10.02 -2.04 -3.64
CA GLU A 119 -10.29 -1.41 -2.35
C GLU A 119 -10.93 -0.03 -2.47
N LEU A 120 -10.51 0.79 -3.44
CA LEU A 120 -11.13 2.09 -3.65
C LEU A 120 -12.54 1.95 -4.22
N LEU A 121 -12.76 0.96 -5.09
CA LEU A 121 -14.07 0.63 -5.62
C LEU A 121 -15.02 0.17 -4.51
N ALA A 122 -14.59 -0.80 -3.70
CA ALA A 122 -15.34 -1.27 -2.54
C ALA A 122 -15.65 -0.13 -1.57
N ALA A 123 -14.65 0.69 -1.22
CA ALA A 123 -14.87 1.84 -0.36
C ALA A 123 -15.88 2.85 -0.94
N ALA A 124 -15.91 3.04 -2.26
CA ALA A 124 -16.88 3.92 -2.93
C ALA A 124 -18.31 3.35 -2.87
N VAL A 125 -18.49 2.07 -3.22
CA VAL A 125 -19.81 1.43 -3.19
C VAL A 125 -20.36 1.39 -1.76
N LEU A 126 -19.57 0.90 -0.80
CA LEU A 126 -19.99 0.74 0.60
C LEU A 126 -20.21 2.09 1.31
N ALA A 127 -19.69 3.19 0.76
CA ALA A 127 -19.94 4.53 1.28
C ALA A 127 -21.30 5.12 0.87
N ARG A 128 -21.98 4.55 -0.14
CA ARG A 128 -23.27 5.04 -0.62
C ARG A 128 -24.34 4.89 0.48
N PRO A 129 -25.18 5.93 0.73
CA PRO A 129 -26.18 5.87 1.78
C PRO A 129 -27.14 4.67 1.67
N ALA A 130 -27.57 4.34 0.45
CA ALA A 130 -28.47 3.20 0.20
C ALA A 130 -27.81 1.86 0.57
N ILE A 131 -26.54 1.67 0.21
CA ILE A 131 -25.78 0.45 0.52
C ILE A 131 -25.51 0.37 2.01
N ARG A 132 -25.17 1.49 2.65
CA ARG A 132 -24.98 1.51 4.10
C ARG A 132 -26.24 1.14 4.86
N ALA A 133 -27.41 1.61 4.43
CA ALA A 133 -28.68 1.20 5.02
C ALA A 133 -28.93 -0.31 4.87
N LYS A 134 -28.56 -0.91 3.72
CA LYS A 134 -28.61 -2.37 3.54
C LYS A 134 -27.67 -3.12 4.48
N LEU A 135 -26.47 -2.61 4.72
CA LEU A 135 -25.52 -3.20 5.67
C LEU A 135 -25.98 -3.08 7.12
N ASP A 136 -26.50 -1.92 7.51
CA ASP A 136 -26.98 -1.68 8.88
C ASP A 136 -28.23 -2.53 9.21
N ALA A 137 -29.01 -2.91 8.18
CA ALA A 137 -30.18 -3.77 8.28
C ALA A 137 -29.88 -5.26 7.97
N PHE A 138 -28.61 -5.65 7.81
CA PHE A 138 -28.25 -7.03 7.48
C PHE A 138 -28.73 -8.02 8.55
N ASP A 139 -29.53 -8.99 8.11
CA ASP A 139 -29.91 -10.17 8.88
C ASP A 139 -29.51 -11.44 8.09
N PRO A 140 -28.62 -12.28 8.64
CA PRO A 140 -28.26 -13.57 8.03
C PRO A 140 -29.45 -14.47 7.68
N LYS A 141 -30.60 -14.29 8.35
CA LYS A 141 -31.81 -15.09 8.15
C LYS A 141 -32.82 -14.46 7.19
N ASP A 142 -32.66 -13.18 6.88
CA ASP A 142 -33.63 -12.38 6.13
C ASP A 142 -32.91 -11.36 5.24
N ASN A 143 -32.16 -11.86 4.24
CA ASN A 143 -31.56 -11.04 3.20
C ASN A 143 -31.84 -11.61 1.80
N GLU A 144 -31.82 -10.73 0.81
CA GLU A 144 -32.24 -11.02 -0.58
C GLU A 144 -31.35 -12.06 -1.30
N TRP A 145 -30.16 -12.35 -0.77
CA TRP A 145 -29.20 -13.28 -1.36
C TRP A 145 -28.94 -14.55 -0.53
N GLY A 146 -29.59 -14.72 0.63
CA GLY A 146 -29.39 -15.87 1.51
C GLY A 146 -27.97 -16.00 2.05
N ILE A 147 -27.28 -14.88 2.26
CA ILE A 147 -25.89 -14.84 2.71
C ILE A 147 -25.84 -14.84 4.24
N GLU A 148 -24.99 -15.70 4.82
CA GLU A 148 -24.87 -15.84 6.27
C GLU A 148 -23.84 -14.89 6.89
N ASP A 149 -22.79 -14.54 6.14
CA ASP A 149 -21.68 -13.70 6.60
C ASP A 149 -21.76 -12.27 6.05
N ILE A 150 -21.43 -11.28 6.90
CA ILE A 150 -21.52 -9.87 6.52
C ILE A 150 -20.44 -9.45 5.52
N GLU A 151 -19.28 -10.09 5.50
CA GLU A 151 -18.21 -9.79 4.54
C GLU A 151 -18.60 -10.32 3.16
N ASP A 152 -19.10 -11.56 3.06
CA ASP A 152 -19.65 -12.08 1.81
C ASP A 152 -20.80 -11.20 1.27
N TYR A 153 -21.63 -10.67 2.18
CA TYR A 153 -22.72 -9.75 1.82
C TYR A 153 -22.20 -8.41 1.30
N ARG A 154 -21.08 -7.90 1.85
CA ARG A 154 -20.42 -6.70 1.32
C ARG A 154 -19.90 -6.93 -0.09
N ASP A 155 -19.26 -8.06 -0.34
CA ASP A 155 -18.69 -8.38 -1.66
C ASP A 155 -19.79 -8.47 -2.71
N VAL A 156 -20.92 -9.10 -2.37
CA VAL A 156 -22.10 -9.14 -3.25
C VAL A 156 -22.66 -7.73 -3.50
N LEU A 157 -22.73 -6.87 -2.49
CA LEU A 157 -23.16 -5.48 -2.68
C LEU A 157 -22.20 -4.68 -3.56
N VAL A 158 -20.89 -4.88 -3.43
CA VAL A 158 -19.89 -4.26 -4.32
C VAL A 158 -20.12 -4.73 -5.75
N HIS A 159 -20.20 -6.03 -5.99
CA HIS A 159 -20.43 -6.58 -7.32
C HIS A 159 -21.78 -6.16 -7.92
N ALA A 160 -22.85 -6.08 -7.14
CA ALA A 160 -24.17 -5.70 -7.64
C ALA A 160 -24.27 -4.22 -8.01
N HIS A 161 -23.46 -3.34 -7.39
CA HIS A 161 -23.66 -1.90 -7.46
C HIS A 161 -22.43 -1.09 -7.94
N HIS A 162 -21.33 -1.75 -8.32
CA HIS A 162 -20.12 -1.07 -8.78
C HIS A 162 -20.34 -0.22 -10.05
N GLU A 163 -21.24 -0.61 -10.95
CA GLU A 163 -21.53 0.14 -12.18
C GLU A 163 -22.37 1.41 -11.93
N GLU A 164 -23.01 1.52 -10.76
CA GLU A 164 -23.89 2.63 -10.43
C GLU A 164 -23.18 3.84 -9.80
N ILE A 165 -21.87 3.72 -9.53
CA ILE A 165 -21.12 4.76 -8.83
C ILE A 165 -20.81 5.94 -9.75
N ASP A 166 -20.87 7.14 -9.18
CA ASP A 166 -20.44 8.35 -9.87
C ASP A 166 -19.09 8.88 -9.35
N GLU A 167 -18.64 9.99 -9.93
CA GLU A 167 -17.38 10.61 -9.51
C GLU A 167 -17.40 11.07 -8.05
N ALA A 168 -18.55 11.53 -7.54
CA ALA A 168 -18.68 11.97 -6.16
C ALA A 168 -18.56 10.77 -5.20
N ASP A 169 -19.14 9.63 -5.56
CA ASP A 169 -19.02 8.36 -4.85
C ASP A 169 -17.57 7.89 -4.79
N ILE A 170 -16.87 7.84 -5.93
CA ILE A 170 -15.45 7.47 -6.01
C ILE A 170 -14.58 8.38 -5.12
N ARG A 171 -14.78 9.70 -5.20
CA ARG A 171 -14.02 10.65 -4.36
C ARG A 171 -14.35 10.51 -2.88
N ASN A 172 -15.59 10.16 -2.54
CA ASN A 172 -15.99 9.90 -1.17
C ASN A 172 -15.40 8.58 -0.64
N GLY A 173 -15.47 7.52 -1.43
CA GLY A 173 -14.84 6.23 -1.18
C GLY A 173 -13.36 6.37 -0.90
N PHE A 174 -12.64 7.11 -1.75
CA PHE A 174 -11.23 7.41 -1.53
C PHE A 174 -10.96 8.09 -0.18
N ARG A 175 -11.76 9.09 0.20
CA ARG A 175 -11.61 9.74 1.52
C ARG A 175 -11.84 8.76 2.67
N ARG A 176 -12.81 7.84 2.53
CA ARG A 176 -13.09 6.82 3.56
C ARG A 176 -11.99 5.78 3.63
N TRP A 177 -11.51 5.29 2.50
CA TRP A 177 -10.36 4.40 2.42
C TRP A 177 -9.12 5.01 3.09
N LEU A 178 -8.81 6.29 2.83
CA LEU A 178 -7.73 6.97 3.56
C LEU A 178 -7.94 7.00 5.07
N GLN A 179 -9.19 7.03 5.54
CA GLN A 179 -9.51 7.01 6.97
C GLN A 179 -9.32 5.63 7.61
N THR A 180 -9.41 4.54 6.84
CA THR A 180 -9.12 3.18 7.34
C THR A 180 -7.62 2.95 7.55
N LEU A 181 -6.78 3.66 6.79
CA LEU A 181 -5.32 3.57 6.93
C LEU A 181 -4.82 4.08 8.29
N PRO A 182 -3.90 3.36 8.96
CA PRO A 182 -3.19 3.86 10.12
C PRO A 182 -2.48 5.19 9.83
N PRO A 183 -2.29 6.08 10.84
CA PRO A 183 -1.63 7.37 10.63
C PRO A 183 -0.26 7.27 9.96
N ASP A 184 0.54 6.26 10.29
CA ASP A 184 1.86 6.06 9.70
C ASP A 184 1.79 5.59 8.25
N ALA A 185 0.80 4.76 7.90
CA ALA A 185 0.54 4.35 6.53
C ALA A 185 0.11 5.57 5.67
N ARG A 186 -0.76 6.44 6.18
CA ARG A 186 -1.12 7.70 5.48
C ARG A 186 0.09 8.59 5.21
N ARG A 187 1.00 8.70 6.20
CA ARG A 187 2.24 9.48 6.05
C ARG A 187 3.16 8.88 5.00
N LEU A 188 3.30 7.55 4.99
CA LEU A 188 4.06 6.84 3.98
C LEU A 188 3.47 7.05 2.59
N LEU A 189 2.16 6.88 2.42
CA LEU A 189 1.45 7.08 1.17
C LEU A 189 1.70 8.48 0.58
N ALA A 190 1.57 9.51 1.41
CA ALA A 190 1.79 10.88 0.97
C ALA A 190 3.26 11.16 0.61
N LYS A 191 4.21 10.56 1.34
CA LYS A 191 5.64 10.64 1.01
C LYS A 191 5.93 9.96 -0.33
N ASP A 192 5.38 8.78 -0.56
CA ASP A 192 5.58 8.00 -1.78
C ASP A 192 4.94 8.68 -2.98
N LEU A 193 3.72 9.21 -2.84
CA LEU A 193 3.06 10.02 -3.87
C LEU A 193 3.89 11.25 -4.24
N LYS A 194 4.47 11.92 -3.24
CA LYS A 194 5.35 13.07 -3.48
C LYS A 194 6.61 12.66 -4.21
N ALA A 195 7.21 11.51 -3.89
CA ALA A 195 8.39 11.00 -4.59
C ALA A 195 8.06 10.61 -6.04
N TRP A 196 6.94 9.91 -6.24
CA TRP A 196 6.44 9.45 -7.53
C TRP A 196 6.18 10.57 -8.52
N ARG A 197 5.59 11.67 -8.04
CA ARG A 197 5.21 12.84 -8.85
C ARG A 197 6.37 13.79 -9.15
N ARG A 198 7.58 13.56 -8.62
CA ARG A 198 8.70 14.44 -8.93
C ARG A 198 9.03 14.35 -10.43
N PRO A 199 9.17 15.51 -11.11
CA PRO A 199 9.80 15.50 -12.42
C PRO A 199 11.24 15.00 -12.26
N LYS A 200 11.66 14.10 -13.15
CA LYS A 200 13.05 13.66 -13.29
C LYS A 200 13.66 14.42 -14.44
#